data_AF-A0A809SFP3-F1
#
_entry.id   AF-A0A809SFP3-F1
#
_cell.length_a   1.000
_cell.length_b   1.000
_cell.length_c   1.000
_cell.angle_alpha   90.00
_cell.angle_beta   90.00
_cell.angle_gamma   90.00
#
_symmetry.space_group_name_H-M   'P 1'
#
loop_
_entity.id
_entity.type
_entity.pdbx_description
1 polymer ?
#
loop_
_entity_poly.entity_id
_entity_poly.type
_entity_poly.pdbx_seq_one_letter_code
_entity_poly.pdbx_strand_id
1 'polypeptide(L)' 'MKTIEWIGSIFGLLGAFLLATNTRVSAYGWFAFLIANFAMIAFAARSKHYGLLTQQLGFMATSALGIYRSGLF' A
#
# COMPACT_ATOMS: atom_id res chain seq x y z
N MET A 1 10.69 7.88 14.14
CA MET A 1 9.24 7.70 13.87
C MET A 1 8.79 8.40 12.58
N LYS A 2 9.26 9.63 12.27
CA LYS A 2 8.95 10.33 11.01
C LYS A 2 9.36 9.59 9.72
N THR A 3 10.46 8.82 9.75
CA THR A 3 10.97 8.14 8.55
C THR A 3 10.02 7.07 8.00
N ILE A 4 9.35 6.30 8.88
CA ILE A 4 8.42 5.24 8.47
C ILE A 4 7.15 5.85 7.86
N GLU A 5 6.71 6.99 8.39
CA GLU A 5 5.56 7.75 7.90
C GLU A 5 5.80 8.29 6.48
N TRP A 6 6.98 8.85 6.24
CA TRP A 6 7.39 9.34 4.93
C TRP A 6 7.64 8.22 3.93
N ILE A 7 8.24 7.10 4.35
CA ILE A 7 8.41 5.92 3.49
C ILE A 7 7.03 5.38 3.08
N GLY A 8 6.10 5.21 4.02
CA GLY A 8 4.74 4.76 3.71
C GLY A 8 3.99 5.71 2.76
N SER A 9 4.14 7.02 2.97
CA SER A 9 3.51 8.05 2.12
C SER A 9 4.09 8.06 0.70
N ILE A 10 5.42 8.03 0.56
CA ILE A 10 6.09 8.02 -0.75
C ILE A 10 5.76 6.75 -1.53
N PHE A 11 5.83 5.58 -0.88
CA PHE A 11 5.49 4.32 -1.53
C PHE A 11 4.00 4.22 -1.87
N GLY A 12 3.12 4.77 -1.02
CA GLY A 12 1.68 4.86 -1.32
C GLY A 12 1.39 5.73 -2.54
N LEU A 13 2.03 6.90 -2.65
CA LEU A 13 1.92 7.79 -3.81
C LEU A 13 2.49 7.17 -5.08
N LEU A 14 3.67 6.53 -5.00
CA LEU A 14 4.28 5.82 -6.12
C LEU A 14 3.39 4.65 -6.59
N GLY A 15 2.84 3.88 -5.65
CA GLY A 15 1.90 2.79 -5.95
C GLY A 15 0.65 3.30 -6.66
N ALA A 16 0.06 4.40 -6.17
CA ALA A 16 -1.11 5.04 -6.78
C ALA A 16 -0.81 5.56 -8.19
N PHE A 17 0.36 6.17 -8.37
CA PHE A 17 0.80 6.69 -9.66
C PHE A 17 1.03 5.58 -10.69
N LEU A 18 1.68 4.47 -10.28
CA LEU A 18 1.86 3.29 -11.13
C LEU A 18 0.51 2.65 -11.49
N LEU A 19 -0.44 2.62 -10.55
CA LEU A 19 -1.79 2.10 -10.79
C LEU A 19 -2.56 2.93 -11.80
N ALA A 20 -2.46 4.26 -11.68
CA ALA A 20 -3.11 5.21 -12.58
C ALA A 20 -2.58 5.11 -14.02
N THR A 21 -1.37 4.56 -14.23
CA THR A 21 -0.77 4.43 -15.56
C THR A 21 -1.43 3.35 -16.43
N ASN A 22 -2.35 2.52 -15.88
CA ASN A 22 -3.18 1.52 -16.58
C ASN A 22 -2.45 0.68 -17.66
N THR A 23 -1.17 0.41 -17.43
CA THR A 23 -0.28 -0.33 -18.33
C THR A 23 0.08 -1.67 -17.70
N ARG A 24 0.74 -2.58 -18.43
CA ARG A 24 1.21 -3.87 -17.86
C ARG A 24 2.08 -3.71 -16.60
N VAL A 25 2.72 -2.55 -16.44
CA VAL A 25 3.52 -2.19 -15.27
C VAL A 25 2.67 -1.80 -14.05
N SER A 26 1.39 -1.45 -14.24
CA SER A 26 0.44 -1.12 -13.17
C SER A 26 0.31 -2.23 -12.13
N ALA A 27 0.54 -3.47 -12.52
CA ALA A 27 0.48 -4.60 -11.62
C ALA A 27 1.57 -4.57 -10.53
N TYR A 28 2.74 -3.97 -10.81
CA TYR A 28 3.79 -3.72 -9.81
C TYR A 28 3.41 -2.63 -8.80
N GLY A 29 2.46 -1.74 -9.16
CA GLY A 29 1.92 -0.74 -8.25
C GLY A 29 1.23 -1.36 -7.04
N TRP A 30 0.62 -2.54 -7.22
CA TRP A 30 0.03 -3.29 -6.11
C TRP A 30 1.06 -3.84 -5.12
N PHE A 31 2.24 -4.25 -5.59
CA PHE A 31 3.34 -4.65 -4.70
C PHE A 31 3.89 -3.46 -3.92
N ALA A 32 4.04 -2.29 -4.56
CA ALA A 32 4.43 -1.05 -3.89
C ALA A 32 3.41 -0.65 -2.80
N PHE A 33 2.11 -0.78 -3.09
CA PHE A 33 1.06 -0.60 -2.10
C PHE A 33 1.14 -1.61 -0.96
N LEU A 34 1.47 -2.88 -1.22
CA LEU A 34 1.58 -3.90 -0.19
C LEU A 34 2.71 -3.57 0.80
N ILE A 35 3.87 -3.14 0.29
CA ILE A 35 5.00 -2.69 1.10
C ILE A 35 4.63 -1.43 1.91
N ALA A 36 3.94 -0.47 1.28
CA ALA A 36 3.45 0.73 1.97
C ALA A 36 2.48 0.40 3.11
N ASN A 37 1.57 -0.54 2.88
CA ASN A 37 0.62 -1.02 3.88
C ASN A 37 1.33 -1.67 5.08
N PHE A 38 2.35 -2.53 4.85
CA PHE A 38 3.13 -3.10 5.95
C PHE A 38 3.84 -2.03 6.80
N ALA A 39 4.46 -1.05 6.15
CA ALA A 39 5.13 0.06 6.85
C ALA A 39 4.12 0.89 7.68
N MET A 40 2.95 1.15 7.13
CA MET A 40 1.90 1.92 7.80
C MET A 40 1.17 1.16 8.90
N ILE A 41 0.95 -0.15 8.76
CA ILE A 41 0.42 -1.01 9.83
C ILE A 41 1.38 -1.01 11.03
N ALA A 42 2.70 -1.18 10.78
CA ALA A 42 3.71 -1.14 11.82
C ALA A 42 3.73 0.22 12.55
N PHE A 43 3.57 1.32 11.81
CA PHE A 43 3.46 2.65 12.39
C PHE A 43 2.16 2.84 13.21
N ALA A 44 1.00 2.49 12.64
CA ALA A 44 -0.31 2.65 13.28
C ALA A 44 -0.43 1.82 14.56
N ALA A 45 0.09 0.58 14.56
CA ALA A 45 0.12 -0.31 15.72
C ALA A 45 0.99 0.27 16.85
N ARG A 46 2.14 0.86 16.51
CA ARG A 46 3.05 1.49 17.48
C ARG A 46 2.48 2.79 18.05
N SER A 47 1.76 3.56 17.23
CA SER A 47 1.18 4.86 17.60
C SER A 47 -0.23 4.76 18.20
N LYS A 48 -0.77 3.55 18.39
CA LYS A 48 -2.17 3.29 18.85
C LYS A 48 -3.25 3.99 18.02
N HIS A 49 -2.99 4.25 16.73
CA HIS A 49 -3.96 4.88 15.84
C HIS A 49 -4.81 3.79 15.17
N TYR A 50 -5.84 3.32 15.89
CA TYR A 50 -6.68 2.20 15.44
C TYR A 50 -7.46 2.49 14.14
N GLY A 51 -7.88 3.74 13.91
CA GLY A 51 -8.54 4.13 12.65
C GLY A 51 -7.61 3.99 11.44
N LEU A 52 -6.35 4.42 11.57
CA LEU A 52 -5.33 4.25 10.54
C LEU A 52 -5.00 2.77 10.32
N LEU A 53 -4.93 1.97 11.38
CA LEU A 53 -4.70 0.54 11.29
C LEU A 53 -5.79 -0.16 10.46
N THR A 54 -7.06 0.12 10.75
CA THR A 54 -8.19 -0.46 10.00
C THR A 54 -8.17 -0.06 8.53
N GLN A 55 -7.84 1.20 8.23
CA GLN A 55 -7.70 1.68 6.86
C GLN A 55 -6.61 0.92 6.09
N GLN A 56 -5.46 0.68 6.73
CA GLN A 56 -4.37 -0.06 6.08
C GLN A 56 -4.65 -1.55 5.95
N LEU A 57 -5.43 -2.15 6.85
CA LEU A 57 -5.94 -3.51 6.63
C LEU A 57 -6.89 -3.57 5.43
N GLY A 58 -7.75 -2.57 5.26
CA GLY A 58 -8.60 -2.43 4.07
C GLY A 58 -7.79 -2.28 2.79
N PHE A 59 -6.78 -1.41 2.80
CA PHE A 59 -5.90 -1.21 1.65
C PHE A 59 -5.02 -2.42 1.35
N MET A 60 -4.61 -3.18 2.36
CA MET A 60 -3.93 -4.45 2.18
C MET A 60 -4.83 -5.47 1.44
N ALA A 61 -6.11 -5.55 1.82
CA ALA A 61 -7.08 -6.42 1.16
C ALA A 61 -7.33 -5.99 -0.30
N THR A 62 -7.52 -4.69 -0.58
CA THR A 62 -7.69 -4.21 -1.95
C THR A 62 -6.42 -4.39 -2.78
N SER A 63 -5.24 -4.27 -2.16
CA SER A 63 -3.96 -4.50 -2.85
C SER A 63 -3.80 -5.98 -3.22
N ALA A 64 -4.13 -6.90 -2.32
CA ALA A 64 -4.13 -8.33 -2.61
C ALA A 64 -5.13 -8.70 -3.71
N LEU A 65 -6.34 -8.14 -3.66
CA LEU A 65 -7.34 -8.31 -4.72
C LEU A 65 -6.83 -7.76 -6.06
N GLY A 66 -6.16 -6.61 -6.03
CA GLY A 66 -5.54 -5.98 -7.17
C GLY A 66 -4.47 -6.83 -7.84
N ILE A 67 -3.58 -7.45 -7.04
CA ILE A 67 -2.59 -8.43 -7.53
C ILE A 67 -3.31 -9.61 -8.18
N TYR A 68 -4.29 -10.19 -7.49
CA TYR A 68 -5.05 -11.35 -7.99
C TYR A 68 -5.78 -11.05 -9.31
N ARG A 69 -6.37 -9.86 -9.45
CA ARG A 69 -7.07 -9.43 -10.68
C ARG A 69 -6.14 -8.94 -11.79
N SER A 70 -4.88 -8.61 -11.49
CA SER A 70 -3.96 -8.03 -12.47
C SER A 70 -3.48 -9.02 -13.55
N GLY A 71 -3.76 -10.31 -13.41
CA GLY A 71 -3.37 -11.31 -14.40
C GLY A 71 -1.85 -11.48 -14.55
N LEU A 72 -1.09 -11.18 -13.49
CA LEU A 72 0.35 -11.42 -13.41
C LEU A 72 0.72 -12.92 -13.35
N PHE A 73 -0.28 -13.80 -13.27
CA PHE A 73 -0.18 -15.26 -13.34
C PHE A 73 -1.23 -15.80 -14.31
#